data_AF-A0A382JGR6-F1
#
_entry.id   AF-A0A382JGR6-F1
#
_cell.length_a   1.000
_cell.length_b   1.000
_cell.length_c   1.000
_cell.angle_alpha   90.00
_cell.angle_beta   90.00
_cell.angle_gamma   90.00
#
_symmetry.space_group_name_H-M   'P 1'
#
loop_
_entity.id
_entity.type
_entity.pdbx_description
1 polymer ?
#
loop_
_entity_poly.entity_id
_entity_poly.type
_entity_poly.pdbx_seq_one_letter_code
_entity_poly.pdbx_strand_id
1 'polypeptide(L)'
;MQLTDQQVATFDEEGYLIFRNLFSNLEINILQKEAERIAELHTECVIREGQAAIPKIMFRVHETDGPTGSAAYNAASRLPKILGAARQVL
;
A
#
# COMPACT_ATOMS: atom_id res chain seq x y z
N MET A 1 14.74 -4.54 -5.07
CA MET A 1 14.47 -5.12 -6.40
C MET A 1 15.10 -4.20 -7.42
N GLN A 2 15.77 -4.74 -8.42
CA GLN A 2 16.29 -3.95 -9.56
C GLN A 2 15.38 -4.23 -10.75
N LEU A 3 14.95 -3.19 -11.45
CA LEU A 3 14.21 -3.30 -12.69
C LEU A 3 15.16 -3.68 -13.82
N THR A 4 14.68 -4.44 -14.78
CA THR A 4 15.43 -4.67 -16.02
C THR A 4 15.28 -3.47 -16.95
N ASP A 5 16.21 -3.29 -17.88
CA ASP A 5 16.14 -2.24 -18.91
C ASP A 5 14.82 -2.31 -19.69
N GLN A 6 14.33 -3.53 -19.94
CA GLN A 6 13.04 -3.75 -20.59
C GLN A 6 11.86 -3.25 -19.73
N GLN A 7 11.91 -3.44 -18.40
CA GLN A 7 10.88 -2.92 -17.51
C GLN A 7 10.89 -1.40 -17.43
N VAL A 8 12.07 -0.78 -17.44
CA VAL A 8 12.18 0.69 -17.50
C VAL A 8 11.58 1.20 -18.81
N ALA A 9 11.97 0.63 -19.95
CA ALA A 9 11.42 1.01 -21.26
C ALA A 9 9.89 0.82 -21.33
N THR A 10 9.36 -0.29 -20.82
CA THR A 10 7.91 -0.51 -20.75
C THR A 10 7.22 0.52 -19.87
N PHE A 11 7.80 0.93 -18.75
CA PHE A 11 7.23 2.00 -17.93
C PHE A 11 7.21 3.34 -18.68
N ASP A 12 8.28 3.69 -19.39
CA ASP A 12 8.36 4.94 -20.16
C ASP A 12 7.32 4.99 -21.29
N GLU A 13 7.05 3.85 -21.93
CA GLU A 13 6.08 3.73 -23.04
C GLU A 13 4.63 3.63 -22.54
N GLU A 14 4.37 2.80 -21.53
CA GLU A 14 3.01 2.46 -21.08
C GLU A 14 2.55 3.25 -19.86
N GLY A 15 3.47 3.83 -19.09
CA GLY A 15 3.19 4.56 -17.86
C GLY A 15 2.90 3.68 -16.63
N TYR A 16 3.05 2.35 -16.73
CA TYR A 16 2.83 1.43 -15.60
C TYR A 16 3.65 0.13 -15.72
N LEU A 17 3.80 -0.57 -14.59
CA LEU A 17 4.38 -1.91 -14.52
C LEU A 17 3.50 -2.82 -13.65
N ILE A 18 3.43 -4.11 -14.01
CA ILE A 18 2.69 -5.12 -13.25
C ILE A 18 3.67 -6.12 -12.63
N PHE A 19 3.75 -6.13 -11.31
CA PHE A 19 4.48 -7.14 -10.54
C PHE A 19 3.52 -8.17 -9.96
N ARG A 20 3.52 -9.38 -10.52
CA ARG A 20 2.72 -10.50 -9.99
C ARG A 20 3.39 -11.08 -8.75
N ASN A 21 2.58 -11.51 -7.78
CA ASN A 21 3.05 -12.15 -6.54
C ASN A 21 4.09 -11.32 -5.76
N LEU A 22 3.92 -9.99 -5.75
CA LEU A 22 4.83 -9.06 -5.09
C LEU A 22 4.89 -9.30 -3.56
N PHE A 23 3.77 -9.72 -2.96
CA PHE A 23 3.68 -10.11 -1.56
C PHE A 23 3.43 -11.62 -1.44
N SER A 24 4.05 -12.22 -0.43
CA SER A 24 3.75 -13.58 0.02
C SER A 24 2.40 -13.63 0.76
N ASN A 25 1.81 -14.83 0.86
CA ASN A 25 0.55 -15.02 1.58
C ASN A 25 0.62 -14.56 3.05
N LEU A 26 1.79 -14.70 3.69
CA LEU A 26 2.00 -14.22 5.06
C LEU A 26 1.95 -12.69 5.14
N GLU A 27 2.65 -12.00 4.24
CA GLU A 27 2.62 -10.54 4.17
C GLU A 27 1.20 -10.03 3.87
N ILE A 28 0.49 -10.69 2.95
CA ILE A 28 -0.91 -10.36 2.64
C ILE A 28 -1.79 -10.49 3.89
N ASN A 29 -1.67 -11.58 4.65
CA ASN A 29 -2.47 -11.80 5.85
C ASN A 29 -2.22 -10.71 6.92
N ILE A 30 -0.95 -10.30 7.09
CA ILE A 30 -0.59 -9.23 8.03
C ILE A 30 -1.25 -7.90 7.60
N LEU A 31 -1.15 -7.55 6.31
CA LEU A 31 -1.72 -6.30 5.80
C LEU A 31 -3.26 -6.30 5.86
N GLN A 32 -3.89 -7.45 5.61
CA GLN A 32 -5.35 -7.59 5.73
C GLN A 32 -5.84 -7.40 7.16
N LYS A 33 -5.18 -8.00 8.15
CA LYS A 33 -5.53 -7.80 9.57
C LYS A 33 -5.39 -6.35 10.00
N GLU A 34 -4.36 -5.66 9.51
CA GLU A 34 -4.19 -4.24 9.78
C GLU A 34 -5.27 -3.40 9.08
N ALA A 35 -5.68 -3.75 7.86
CA ALA A 35 -6.80 -3.10 7.19
C ALA A 35 -8.12 -3.28 7.97
N GLU A 36 -8.40 -4.49 8.48
CA GLU A 36 -9.58 -4.78 9.30
C GLU A 36 -9.56 -3.96 10.60
N ARG A 37 -8.43 -3.92 11.31
CA ARG A 37 -8.26 -3.10 12.52
C ARG A 37 -8.51 -1.62 12.26
N ILE A 38 -7.95 -1.08 11.17
CA ILE A 38 -8.09 0.35 10.83
C ILE A 38 -9.52 0.66 10.40
N ALA A 39 -10.18 -0.28 9.71
CA ALA A 39 -11.56 -0.15 9.25
C ALA A 39 -12.58 -0.01 10.38
N GLU A 40 -12.24 -0.37 11.62
CA GLU A 40 -13.08 -0.19 12.82
C GLU A 40 -12.90 1.19 13.49
N LEU A 41 -11.86 1.94 13.11
CA LEU A 41 -11.57 3.23 13.71
C LEU A 41 -12.59 4.29 13.30
N HIS A 42 -12.91 5.16 14.25
CA HIS A 42 -13.80 6.30 14.07
C HIS A 42 -12.96 7.58 14.11
N THR A 43 -12.44 7.97 12.96
CA THR A 43 -11.54 9.12 12.78
C THR A 43 -11.77 9.73 11.41
N GLU A 44 -11.42 11.01 11.24
CA GLU A 44 -11.48 11.71 9.96
C GLU A 44 -10.66 11.04 8.84
N CYS A 45 -9.68 10.20 9.20
CA CYS A 45 -8.86 9.45 8.25
C CYS A 45 -9.58 8.21 7.68
N VAL A 46 -10.76 7.84 8.18
CA VAL A 46 -11.57 6.71 7.67
C VAL A 46 -12.85 7.27 7.07
N ILE A 47 -12.91 7.33 5.74
CA ILE A 47 -14.10 7.79 5.02
C ILE A 47 -15.06 6.63 4.85
N ARG A 48 -16.30 6.84 5.29
CA ARG A 48 -17.39 5.87 5.23
C ARG A 48 -18.49 6.40 4.32
N GLU A 49 -19.08 5.52 3.52
CA GLU A 49 -20.16 5.89 2.60
C GLU A 49 -21.38 4.99 2.74
N GLY A 50 -22.54 5.54 2.40
CA GLY A 50 -23.82 4.85 2.41
C GLY A 50 -24.43 4.72 3.82
N GLN A 51 -25.69 4.27 3.86
CA GLN A 51 -26.44 4.12 5.12
C GLN A 51 -25.79 3.15 6.11
N ALA A 52 -25.07 2.15 5.60
CA ALA A 52 -24.37 1.16 6.41
C ALA A 52 -22.99 1.63 6.92
N ALA A 53 -22.57 2.87 6.62
CA ALA A 53 -21.29 3.46 7.05
C ALA A 53 -20.08 2.54 6.79
N ILE A 54 -20.06 1.89 5.62
CA ILE A 54 -19.01 0.95 5.24
C ILE A 54 -17.73 1.75 4.99
N PRO A 55 -16.58 1.36 5.58
CA PRO A 55 -15.31 2.03 5.33
C PRO A 55 -14.91 1.84 3.87
N LYS A 56 -14.67 2.95 3.16
CA LYS A 56 -14.29 2.97 1.74
C LYS A 56 -12.86 3.38 1.53
N ILE A 57 -12.39 4.35 2.31
CA ILE A 57 -11.04 4.89 2.19
C ILE A 57 -10.42 4.99 3.58
N MET A 58 -9.19 4.51 3.73
CA MET A 58 -8.38 4.63 4.92
C MET A 58 -7.11 5.39 4.55
N PHE A 59 -7.01 6.64 5.00
CA PHE A 59 -5.88 7.51 4.70
C PHE A 59 -4.75 7.33 5.71
N ARG A 60 -3.54 7.74 5.30
CA ARG A 60 -2.36 7.90 6.17
C ARG A 60 -1.94 6.64 6.95
N VAL A 61 -2.33 5.45 6.48
CA VAL A 61 -2.06 4.17 7.16
C VAL A 61 -0.56 3.84 7.31
N HIS A 62 0.29 4.44 6.48
CA HIS A 62 1.73 4.24 6.49
C HIS A 62 2.47 5.20 7.44
N GLU A 63 1.78 6.16 8.05
CA GLU A 63 2.40 7.12 8.96
C GLU A 63 2.56 6.54 10.37
N THR A 64 3.48 7.12 11.14
CA THR A 64 3.85 6.60 12.47
C THR A 64 3.15 7.33 13.63
N ASP A 65 2.55 8.49 13.35
CA ASP A 65 2.01 9.42 14.34
C ASP A 65 0.52 9.75 14.09
N GLY A 66 -0.14 9.01 13.19
CA GLY A 66 -1.55 9.16 12.86
C GLY A 66 -2.48 8.14 13.54
N PRO A 67 -3.78 8.44 13.66
CA PRO A 67 -4.75 7.54 14.28
C PRO A 67 -4.93 6.22 13.51
N THR A 68 -4.68 6.22 12.20
CA THR A 68 -4.72 5.04 11.32
C THR A 68 -3.33 4.42 11.10
N GLY A 69 -2.31 4.93 11.78
CA GLY A 69 -0.93 4.48 11.62
C GLY A 69 -0.78 2.98 11.84
N SER A 70 0.00 2.34 10.98
CA SER A 70 0.28 0.91 11.02
C SER A 70 1.75 0.66 10.73
N ALA A 71 2.42 -0.02 11.67
CA ALA A 71 3.80 -0.44 11.49
C ALA A 71 3.98 -1.34 10.26
N ALA A 72 2.99 -2.18 9.95
CA ALA A 72 3.04 -3.07 8.79
C ALA A 72 2.96 -2.29 7.47
N TYR A 73 2.02 -1.34 7.35
CA TYR A 73 1.93 -0.49 6.16
C TYR A 73 3.12 0.46 6.03
N ASN A 74 3.63 1.01 7.14
CA ASN A 74 4.85 1.80 7.16
C ASN A 74 6.04 0.98 6.62
N ALA A 75 6.25 -0.23 7.15
CA ALA A 75 7.31 -1.12 6.69
C ALA A 75 7.11 -1.50 5.21
N ALA A 76 5.90 -1.88 4.81
CA ALA A 76 5.57 -2.26 3.43
C ALA A 76 5.91 -1.15 2.43
N SER A 77 5.56 0.11 2.76
CA SER A 77 5.87 1.28 1.92
C SER A 77 7.37 1.52 1.71
N ARG A 78 8.23 0.94 2.56
CA ARG A 78 9.69 1.11 2.56
C ARG A 78 10.44 -0.11 2.03
N LEU A 79 9.74 -1.20 1.72
CA LEU A 79 10.39 -2.44 1.26
C LEU A 79 11.18 -2.19 -0.03
N PRO A 80 12.35 -2.83 -0.22
CA PRO A 80 13.14 -2.69 -1.45
C PRO A 80 12.40 -3.12 -2.73
N LYS A 81 11.34 -3.91 -2.62
CA LYS A 81 10.47 -4.33 -3.73
C LYS A 81 9.35 -3.34 -4.06
N ILE A 82 9.10 -2.37 -3.19
CA ILE A 82 8.13 -1.29 -3.37
C ILE A 82 8.88 0.01 -3.66
N LEU A 83 9.48 0.62 -2.63
CA LEU A 83 10.19 1.89 -2.75
C LEU A 83 11.39 1.81 -3.68
N GLY A 84 12.12 0.70 -3.65
CA GLY A 84 13.26 0.49 -4.54
C GLY A 84 12.85 0.48 -6.01
N ALA A 85 11.70 -0.12 -6.33
CA ALA A 85 11.16 -0.17 -7.70
C ALA A 85 10.70 1.22 -8.15
N ALA A 86 9.91 1.91 -7.30
CA ALA A 86 9.40 3.25 -7.60
C ALA A 86 10.53 4.25 -7.86
N ARG A 87 11.61 4.22 -7.06
CA ARG A 87 12.76 5.11 -7.24
C ARG A 87 13.52 4.94 -8.57
N GLN A 88 13.34 3.83 -9.27
CA GLN A 88 14.03 3.59 -10.55
C GLN A 88 13.27 4.18 -11.75
N VAL A 89 12.03 4.66 -11.55
CA VAL A 89 11.16 5.21 -12.59
C VAL A 89 10.64 6.62 -12.25
N LEU A 90 11.24 7.27 -11.25
CA LEU A 90 10.96 8.63 -10.80
C LEU A 90 12.19 9.52 -11.03
#